data_AF-A0A7S2A1C4-F1
#
_entry.id   AF-A0A7S2A1C4-F1
#
_cell.length_a   1.000
_cell.length_b   1.000
_cell.length_c   1.000
_cell.angle_alpha   90.00
_cell.angle_beta   90.00
_cell.angle_gamma   90.00
#
_symmetry.space_group_name_H-M   'P 1'
#
loop_
_entity.id
_entity.type
_entity.pdbx_description
1 polymer ?
#
loop_
_entity_poly.entity_id
_entity_poly.type
_entity_poly.pdbx_seq_one_letter_code
_entity_poly.pdbx_strand_id
1 'polypeptide(L)'
;LRIRTDDLKGFRKILSIKKVLYHELAHNVHSEHDNEFFLLMRQIERECNELDWTQGQGLVTGGPTKRTMDTSLFDQTGQFEGGTFRLGGVPIEPAEGTPKRDLAARAALLRLTAEEKEI
;
A
#
# COMPACT_ATOMS: atom_id res chain seq x y z
N LEU A 1 -14.78 8.78 20.24
CA LEU A 1 -14.56 9.39 18.90
C LEU A 1 -15.85 9.46 18.09
N ARG A 2 -16.14 10.61 17.48
CA ARG A 2 -17.36 10.83 16.70
C ARG A 2 -17.11 10.66 15.19
N ILE A 3 -17.44 9.48 14.65
CA ILE A 3 -17.12 9.09 13.27
C ILE A 3 -18.19 9.44 12.23
N ARG A 4 -19.48 9.49 12.61
CA ARG A 4 -20.59 9.80 11.69
C ARG A 4 -20.99 11.27 11.71
N THR A 5 -21.57 11.75 10.62
CA THR A 5 -22.26 13.04 10.52
C THR A 5 -23.54 13.07 11.37
N ASP A 6 -24.10 14.25 11.65
CA ASP A 6 -25.30 14.42 12.48
C ASP A 6 -26.54 13.69 11.92
N ASP A 7 -26.62 13.56 10.60
CA ASP A 7 -27.69 12.84 9.89
C ASP A 7 -27.46 11.31 9.83
N LEU A 8 -26.36 10.81 10.38
CA LEU A 8 -25.94 9.39 10.44
C LEU A 8 -25.77 8.69 9.09
N LYS A 9 -25.90 9.41 7.97
CA LYS A 9 -25.80 8.89 6.59
C LYS A 9 -24.37 8.87 6.05
N GLY A 10 -23.47 9.65 6.65
CA GLY A 10 -22.09 9.80 6.18
C GLY A 10 -21.05 9.65 7.28
N PHE A 11 -19.79 9.56 6.85
CA PHE A 11 -18.62 9.60 7.73
C PHE A 11 -17.97 10.98 7.71
N ARG A 12 -17.39 11.36 8.84
CA ARG A 12 -16.62 12.59 8.99
C ARG A 12 -15.26 12.45 8.28
N LYS A 13 -14.70 13.56 7.82
CA LYS A 13 -13.37 13.59 7.18
C LYS A 13 -12.32 12.98 8.11
N ILE A 14 -11.52 12.04 7.60
CA ILE A 14 -10.55 11.28 8.41
C ILE A 14 -9.56 12.17 9.16
N LEU A 15 -9.10 13.26 8.52
CA LEU A 15 -8.17 14.22 9.16
C LEU A 15 -8.77 14.90 10.40
N SER A 16 -10.09 15.17 10.39
CA SER A 16 -10.77 15.73 11.55
C SER A 16 -10.89 14.70 12.68
N ILE A 17 -11.10 13.43 12.34
CA ILE A 17 -11.18 12.34 13.32
C ILE A 17 -9.80 12.10 13.96
N LYS A 18 -8.73 12.07 13.15
CA LYS A 18 -7.34 11.91 13.62
C LYS A 18 -6.95 12.97 14.65
N LYS A 19 -7.30 14.24 14.42
CA LYS A 19 -7.03 15.32 15.40
C LYS A 19 -7.70 15.09 16.76
N VAL A 20 -8.96 14.66 16.76
CA VAL A 20 -9.66 14.33 18.01
C VAL A 20 -9.02 13.10 18.64
N LEU A 21 -8.64 12.09 17.86
CA LEU A 21 -7.95 10.91 18.39
C LEU A 21 -6.64 11.27 19.10
N TYR A 22 -5.82 12.15 18.53
CA TYR A 22 -4.57 12.58 19.16
C TYR A 22 -4.82 13.35 20.47
N HIS A 23 -5.90 14.14 20.51
CA HIS A 23 -6.36 14.83 21.72
C HIS A 23 -6.75 13.82 22.82
N GLU A 24 -7.60 12.84 22.51
CA GLU A 24 -8.00 11.82 23.49
C GLU A 24 -6.81 10.95 23.94
N LEU A 25 -5.83 10.70 23.07
CA LEU A 25 -4.64 9.91 23.42
C LEU A 25 -3.73 10.65 24.40
N ALA A 26 -3.58 11.97 24.25
CA ALA A 26 -2.86 12.80 25.21
C ALA A 26 -3.54 12.80 26.60
N HIS A 27 -4.86 12.62 26.65
CA HIS A 27 -5.61 12.49 27.90
C HIS A 27 -5.28 11.23 28.72
N ASN A 28 -4.62 10.22 28.14
CA ASN A 28 -4.11 9.08 28.89
C ASN A 28 -3.00 9.45 29.89
N VAL A 29 -2.29 10.58 29.67
CA VAL A 29 -1.20 11.05 30.52
C VAL A 29 -1.56 12.34 31.23
N HIS A 30 -2.16 13.30 30.52
CA HIS A 30 -2.51 14.61 31.06
C HIS A 30 -4.03 14.82 31.05
N SER A 31 -4.64 14.89 32.22
CA SER A 31 -6.09 15.08 32.34
C SER A 31 -6.54 16.49 31.96
N GLU A 32 -5.78 17.52 32.36
CA GLU A 32 -6.10 18.93 32.07
C GLU A 32 -5.44 19.42 30.78
N HIS A 33 -6.00 20.49 30.20
CA HIS A 33 -5.53 21.09 28.95
C HIS A 33 -4.38 22.07 29.18
N ASP A 34 -3.29 21.55 29.74
CA ASP A 34 -2.11 22.32 30.11
C ASP A 34 -1.10 22.42 28.96
N ASN A 35 -0.05 23.23 29.14
CA ASN A 35 1.01 23.34 28.14
C ASN A 35 1.67 21.99 27.81
N GLU A 36 1.87 21.12 28.81
CA GLU A 36 2.43 19.78 28.61
C GLU A 36 1.50 18.89 27.76
N PHE A 37 0.18 18.99 27.98
CA PHE A 37 -0.82 18.30 27.15
C PHE A 37 -0.68 18.70 25.67
N PHE A 38 -0.58 20.00 25.39
CA PHE A 38 -0.43 20.46 24.01
C PHE A 38 0.91 20.08 23.38
N LEU A 39 1.99 20.01 24.17
CA LEU A 39 3.29 19.52 23.69
C LEU A 39 3.21 18.05 23.32
N LEU A 40 2.64 17.22 24.19
CA LEU A 40 2.47 15.78 23.94
C LEU A 40 1.56 15.53 22.72
N MET A 41 0.43 16.24 22.63
CA MET A 41 -0.50 16.12 21.50
C MET A 41 0.19 16.45 20.16
N ARG A 42 1.02 17.50 20.11
CA ARG A 42 1.80 17.87 18.90
C ARG A 42 2.86 16.84 18.55
N GLN A 43 3.51 16.25 19.56
CA GLN A 43 4.48 15.18 19.37
C GLN A 43 3.81 13.96 18.72
N ILE A 44 2.67 13.51 19.27
CA ILE A 44 1.87 12.40 18.73
C ILE A 44 1.44 12.69 17.29
N GLU A 45 0.93 13.90 17.01
CA GLU A 45 0.50 14.28 15.66
C GLU A 45 1.64 14.16 14.63
N ARG A 46 2.84 14.62 14.99
CA ARG A 46 4.03 14.50 14.12
C ARG A 46 4.40 13.03 13.87
N GLU A 47 4.53 12.24 14.93
CA GLU A 47 4.94 10.83 14.83
C GLU A 47 3.93 10.00 14.03
N CYS A 48 2.62 10.18 14.27
CA CYS A 48 1.59 9.47 13.52
C CYS A 48 1.53 9.87 12.04
N ASN A 49 1.85 11.11 11.70
CA ASN A 49 1.91 11.55 10.30
C ASN A 49 3.17 11.00 9.59
N GLU A 50 4.30 10.93 10.29
CA GLU A 50 5.55 10.35 9.76
C GLU A 50 5.43 8.83 9.55
N LEU A 51 4.71 8.13 10.43
CA LEU A 51 4.48 6.68 10.37
C LEU A 51 3.26 6.29 9.51
N ASP A 52 2.65 7.22 8.79
CA ASP A 52 1.48 6.94 7.96
C ASP A 52 1.88 6.15 6.69
N TRP A 53 1.84 4.83 6.81
CA TRP A 53 2.11 3.88 5.73
C TRP A 53 1.13 4.01 4.55
N THR A 54 -0.03 4.66 4.72
CA THR A 54 -1.03 4.85 3.66
C THR A 54 -0.72 6.03 2.74
N GLN A 55 0.17 6.93 3.16
CA GLN A 55 0.58 8.11 2.38
C GLN A 55 1.92 7.91 1.66
N GLY A 56 2.69 6.88 2.01
CA GLY A 56 3.94 6.50 1.34
C GLY A 56 3.77 5.39 0.30
N GLN A 57 4.71 5.29 -0.66
CA GLN A 57 4.86 4.07 -1.46
C GLN A 57 5.18 2.90 -0.53
N GLY A 58 4.16 2.14 -0.13
CA GLY A 58 4.25 0.82 0.50
C GLY A 58 5.39 0.65 1.50
N LEU A 59 5.31 1.29 2.67
CA LEU A 59 6.21 0.97 3.77
C LEU A 59 5.74 -0.35 4.39
N VAL A 60 6.27 -1.47 3.90
CA VAL A 60 6.04 -2.79 4.49
C VAL A 60 6.76 -2.85 5.83
N THR A 61 6.01 -2.97 6.92
CA THR A 61 6.54 -3.24 8.25
C THR A 61 7.17 -4.64 8.24
N GLY A 62 8.49 -4.72 8.04
CA GLY A 62 9.25 -5.97 7.91
C GLY A 62 10.08 -6.14 6.63
N GLY A 63 10.05 -5.17 5.69
CA GLY A 63 10.94 -5.18 4.54
C GLY A 63 12.37 -4.74 4.93
N PRO A 64 13.43 -5.31 4.31
CA PRO A 64 14.79 -4.92 4.64
C PRO A 64 14.96 -3.43 4.37
N THR A 65 15.33 -2.69 5.41
CA THR A 65 15.80 -1.31 5.32
C THR A 65 16.75 -1.24 4.13
N LYS A 66 16.36 -0.56 3.04
CA LYS A 66 17.29 -0.13 2.00
C LYS A 66 18.22 0.92 2.62
N ARG A 67 19.12 0.47 3.50
CA ARG A 67 20.40 1.13 3.68
C ARG A 67 21.12 0.90 2.36
N THR A 68 21.39 1.99 1.66
CA THR A 68 22.31 2.06 0.54
C THR A 68 23.67 1.51 0.98
N MET A 69 23.87 0.20 0.78
CA MET A 69 25.14 -0.49 0.95
C MET A 69 25.25 -1.46 -0.22
N ASP A 70 26.15 -1.11 -1.14
CA ASP A 70 26.83 -1.94 -2.16
C ASP A 70 26.04 -3.08 -2.86
N THR A 71 25.71 -2.83 -4.11
CA THR A 71 25.09 -3.74 -5.08
C THR A 71 26.09 -4.77 -5.62
N SER A 72 26.49 -5.77 -4.83
CA SER A 72 27.37 -6.82 -5.41
C SER A 72 27.29 -8.24 -4.82
N LEU A 73 26.43 -8.57 -3.84
CA LEU A 73 26.63 -9.84 -3.10
C LEU A 73 25.37 -10.57 -2.58
N PHE A 74 24.21 -10.52 -3.23
CA PHE A 74 23.12 -11.45 -2.88
C PHE A 74 22.51 -12.16 -4.09
N ASP A 75 22.90 -13.43 -4.15
CA ASP A 75 22.51 -14.49 -5.05
C ASP A 75 21.04 -14.89 -4.88
N GLN A 76 20.54 -15.45 -5.97
CA GLN A 76 19.23 -15.96 -6.27
C GLN A 76 18.64 -16.86 -5.18
N THR A 77 17.43 -16.56 -4.71
CA THR A 77 16.38 -17.57 -4.47
C THR A 77 15.05 -16.86 -4.14
N GLY A 78 14.08 -16.97 -5.03
CA GLY A 78 12.70 -16.56 -4.76
C GLY A 78 12.29 -15.16 -5.23
N GLN A 79 12.78 -14.72 -6.39
CA GLN A 79 12.18 -13.54 -7.05
C GLN A 79 10.76 -13.90 -7.49
N PHE A 80 9.80 -13.02 -7.16
CA PHE A 80 8.44 -13.05 -7.69
C PHE A 80 8.52 -13.02 -9.23
N GLU A 81 8.19 -14.15 -9.85
CA GLU A 81 8.21 -14.29 -11.30
C GLU A 81 6.94 -13.64 -11.86
N GLY A 82 7.09 -12.41 -12.35
CA GLY A 82 6.00 -11.67 -12.96
C GLY A 82 5.63 -12.28 -14.31
N GLY A 83 4.46 -12.93 -14.37
CA GLY A 83 3.89 -13.50 -15.59
C GLY A 83 2.37 -13.29 -15.68
N THR A 84 1.82 -13.38 -16.90
CA THR A 84 0.36 -13.36 -17.11
C THR A 84 -0.18 -14.79 -17.02
N PHE A 85 -0.48 -15.24 -15.81
CA PHE A 85 -1.07 -16.56 -15.59
C PHE A 85 -2.59 -16.52 -15.79
N ARG A 86 -3.12 -17.52 -16.48
CA ARG A 86 -4.57 -17.79 -16.55
C ARG A 86 -4.86 -19.06 -15.77
N LEU A 87 -5.81 -18.98 -14.84
CA LEU A 87 -6.23 -20.13 -14.05
C LEU A 87 -6.89 -21.16 -15.00
N GLY A 88 -6.35 -22.37 -15.05
CA GLY A 88 -6.87 -23.47 -15.89
C GLY A 88 -6.35 -23.51 -17.34
N GLY A 89 -5.40 -22.66 -17.73
CA GLY A 89 -4.75 -22.70 -19.05
C GLY A 89 -3.36 -23.34 -19.02
N VAL A 90 -2.93 -23.91 -20.15
CA VAL A 90 -1.54 -24.38 -20.33
C VAL A 90 -0.60 -23.17 -20.22
N PRO A 91 0.46 -23.25 -19.40
CA PRO A 91 1.47 -22.19 -19.32
C PRO A 91 2.08 -21.95 -20.71
N ILE A 92 2.06 -20.71 -21.18
CA ILE A 92 2.80 -20.34 -22.38
C ILE A 92 4.17 -19.90 -21.89
N GLU A 93 5.15 -20.80 -21.99
CA GLU A 93 6.54 -20.48 -21.71
C GLU A 93 6.99 -19.36 -22.67
N PRO A 94 7.36 -18.17 -22.16
CA PRO A 94 7.89 -17.13 -23.01
C PRO A 94 9.26 -17.57 -23.54
N ALA A 95 9.45 -17.51 -24.86
CA ALA A 95 10.78 -17.68 -25.44
C ALA A 95 11.72 -16.59 -24.89
N GLU A 96 12.92 -17.00 -24.45
CA GLU A 96 13.93 -16.13 -23.84
C GLU A 96 14.19 -14.88 -24.70
N GLY A 97 14.16 -13.70 -24.06
CA GLY A 97 14.51 -12.43 -24.71
C GLY A 97 13.34 -11.66 -25.35
N THR A 98 12.09 -12.10 -25.19
CA THR A 98 10.94 -11.34 -25.72
C THR A 98 10.62 -10.10 -24.87
N PRO A 99 10.57 -8.89 -25.47
CA PRO A 99 10.22 -7.68 -24.73
C PRO A 99 8.77 -7.75 -24.25
N LYS A 100 8.51 -7.26 -23.03
CA LYS A 100 7.19 -7.36 -22.34
C LYS A 100 6.00 -6.89 -23.18
N ARG A 101 6.22 -5.88 -24.03
CA ARG A 101 5.22 -5.34 -24.95
C ARG A 101 4.75 -6.38 -25.98
N ASP A 102 5.68 -7.15 -26.53
CA ASP A 102 5.38 -8.15 -27.56
C ASP A 102 4.69 -9.37 -26.96
N LEU A 103 5.04 -9.72 -25.72
CA LEU A 103 4.36 -10.77 -24.97
C LEU A 103 2.89 -10.41 -24.70
N ALA A 104 2.63 -9.18 -24.26
CA ALA A 104 1.28 -8.68 -24.03
C ALA A 104 0.45 -8.62 -25.32
N ALA A 105 1.07 -8.18 -26.44
CA ALA A 105 0.42 -8.14 -27.75
C ALA A 105 0.04 -9.54 -28.26
N ARG A 106 0.97 -10.51 -28.15
CA ARG A 106 0.70 -11.92 -28.50
C ARG A 106 -0.41 -12.52 -27.65
N ALA A 107 -0.38 -12.27 -26.34
CA ALA A 107 -1.44 -12.74 -25.44
C ALA A 107 -2.81 -12.13 -25.78
N ALA A 108 -2.86 -10.87 -26.23
CA ALA A 108 -4.10 -10.23 -26.68
C ALA A 108 -4.63 -10.82 -27.99
N LEU A 109 -3.76 -11.08 -28.98
CA LEU A 109 -4.15 -11.71 -30.24
C LEU A 109 -4.74 -13.11 -30.04
N LEU A 110 -4.13 -13.94 -29.17
CA LEU A 110 -4.63 -15.28 -28.87
C LEU A 110 -6.03 -15.28 -28.24
N ARG A 111 -6.40 -14.20 -27.51
CA ARG A 111 -7.74 -14.04 -26.94
C ARG A 111 -8.78 -13.78 -28.02
N LEU A 112 -8.45 -12.87 -28.92
CA LEU A 112 -9.33 -12.51 -30.03
C LEU A 112 -9.62 -13.73 -30.93
N THR A 113 -8.58 -14.51 -31.27
CA THR A 113 -8.75 -15.71 -32.11
C THR A 113 -9.53 -16.84 -31.43
N ALA A 114 -9.57 -16.87 -30.09
CA ALA A 114 -10.37 -17.85 -29.35
C ALA A 114 -11.85 -17.45 -29.36
N GLU A 115 -12.15 -16.17 -29.18
CA GLU A 115 -13.51 -15.62 -29.29
C GLU A 115 -14.08 -15.79 -30.70
N GLU A 116 -13.27 -15.62 -31.75
CA GLU A 116 -13.69 -15.84 -33.14
C GLU A 116 -14.02 -17.31 -33.47
N LYS A 117 -13.50 -18.28 -32.71
CA LYS A 117 -13.79 -19.72 -32.91
C LYS A 117 -15.06 -20.18 -32.19
N GLU A 118 -15.58 -19.39 -31.25
CA GLU A 118 -16.80 -19.72 -30.50
C GLU A 118 -18.08 -19.13 -31.16
N ILE A 119 -17.95 -18.51 -32.34
CA ILE A 119 -19.05 -18.04 -33.22
C ILE A 119 -19.16 -18.98 -34.42
#